data_AF-A0AAJ6XZN6-F1
#
_entry.id   AF-A0AAJ6XZN6-F1
#
_cell.length_a   1.000
_cell.length_b   1.000
_cell.length_c   1.000
_cell.angle_alpha   90.00
_cell.angle_beta   90.00
_cell.angle_gamma   90.00
#
_symmetry.space_group_name_H-M   'P 1'
#
loop_
_entity.id
_entity.type
_entity.pdbx_description
1 polymer ?
#
loop_
_entity_poly.entity_id
_entity_poly.type
_entity_poly.pdbx_seq_one_letter_code
_entity_poly.pdbx_strand_id
1 'polypeptide(L)'
;MAMVSSREEDASLYVLPEACIADVLSFTCPRDACRLSMVCSLFKAAEESDVVWERFLPRDYQSIISKSDASSMLLASASSKKHLYLKLCEKPLIIEGGKKSISLEKKSGKKCYMLSARDLIIVWGDTPTYWQWNSDPSSRFGEVAELISVCWLEIRGKINATMLSPATLYTACLVFRPTGGLHGLDNQPVEVGVGLVGSECGKRNVYLDSERGRRQQYHFVNRRIGLFNRCRIVGMPASEPARENNGQYPKKRGDGWLEIELGEFFCKEGEGRELEMSVQEVKGGDWKGGLIVEGIEIRPKEDT
;
A
#
# COMPACT_ATOMS: atom_id res chain seq x y z
N MET A 1 -41.17 55.55 -14.91
CA MET A 1 -40.87 54.11 -15.00
C MET A 1 -39.37 53.98 -15.28
N ALA A 2 -38.56 53.96 -14.23
CA ALA A 2 -37.11 53.80 -14.34
C ALA A 2 -36.80 52.31 -14.32
N MET A 3 -36.32 51.77 -15.44
CA MET A 3 -35.74 50.43 -15.47
C MET A 3 -34.35 50.51 -14.84
N VAL A 4 -34.24 49.98 -13.61
CA VAL A 4 -32.94 49.60 -13.05
C VAL A 4 -32.50 48.36 -13.80
N SER A 5 -31.59 48.53 -14.76
CA SER A 5 -30.85 47.43 -15.36
C SER A 5 -29.79 47.00 -14.35
N SER A 6 -30.12 46.00 -13.53
CA SER A 6 -29.15 45.24 -12.75
C SER A 6 -28.31 44.42 -13.73
N ARG A 7 -27.13 44.94 -14.11
CA ARG A 7 -26.08 44.14 -14.71
C ARG A 7 -25.56 43.20 -13.63
N GLU A 8 -25.85 41.92 -13.76
CA GLU A 8 -25.04 40.89 -13.11
C GLU A 8 -23.64 40.99 -13.72
N GLU A 9 -22.69 41.55 -12.97
CA GLU A 9 -21.27 41.42 -13.29
C GLU A 9 -20.92 39.95 -13.14
N ASP A 10 -20.88 39.24 -14.27
CA ASP A 10 -20.42 37.87 -14.35
C ASP A 10 -18.93 37.87 -13.96
N ALA A 11 -18.65 37.60 -12.68
CA ALA A 11 -17.31 37.63 -12.10
C ALA A 11 -16.49 36.48 -12.69
N SER A 12 -15.85 36.77 -13.83
CA SER A 12 -15.07 35.78 -14.55
C SER A 12 -13.78 35.44 -13.78
N LEU A 13 -13.54 34.14 -13.56
CA LEU A 13 -12.32 33.62 -12.90
C LEU A 13 -11.02 34.14 -13.52
N TYR A 14 -11.04 34.55 -14.79
CA TYR A 14 -9.90 35.11 -15.51
C TYR A 14 -9.48 36.52 -15.05
N VAL A 15 -10.29 37.19 -14.21
CA VAL A 15 -9.98 38.51 -13.64
C VAL A 15 -9.17 38.38 -12.35
N LEU A 16 -9.11 37.18 -11.74
CA LEU A 16 -8.38 36.97 -10.49
C LEU A 16 -6.86 36.96 -10.72
N PRO A 17 -6.08 37.57 -9.81
CA PRO A 17 -4.62 37.41 -9.81
C PRO A 17 -4.21 35.94 -9.69
N GLU A 18 -3.06 35.58 -10.29
CA GLU A 18 -2.50 34.23 -10.23
C GLU A 18 -2.38 33.72 -8.79
N ALA A 19 -1.96 34.58 -7.85
CA ALA A 19 -1.83 34.23 -6.44
C ALA A 19 -3.17 33.82 -5.80
N CYS A 20 -4.28 34.45 -6.17
CA CYS A 20 -5.61 34.09 -5.68
C CYS A 20 -6.03 32.73 -6.24
N ILE A 21 -5.71 32.45 -7.51
CA ILE A 21 -5.99 31.15 -8.13
C ILE A 21 -5.13 30.07 -7.50
N ALA A 22 -3.85 30.34 -7.24
CA ALA A 22 -2.94 29.42 -6.56
C ALA A 22 -3.45 29.08 -5.15
N ASP A 23 -3.92 30.08 -4.40
CA ASP A 23 -4.52 29.84 -3.08
C ASP A 23 -5.74 28.91 -3.17
N VAL A 24 -6.67 29.16 -4.10
CA VAL A 24 -7.83 28.28 -4.36
C VAL A 24 -7.39 26.87 -4.77
N LEU A 25 -6.42 26.74 -5.68
CA LEU A 25 -5.88 25.44 -6.11
C LEU A 25 -5.28 24.66 -4.94
N SER A 26 -4.66 25.34 -3.97
CA SER A 26 -4.05 24.72 -2.80
C SER A 26 -5.05 23.99 -1.89
N PHE A 27 -6.34 24.33 -1.97
CA PHE A 27 -7.42 23.66 -1.24
C PHE A 27 -8.01 22.46 -1.98
N THR A 28 -7.59 22.20 -3.22
CA THR A 28 -7.98 21.01 -4.00
C THR A 28 -7.05 19.83 -3.71
N CYS A 29 -7.16 18.74 -4.49
CA CYS A 29 -6.15 17.68 -4.46
C CYS A 29 -5.11 17.85 -5.60
N PRO A 30 -3.89 17.30 -5.45
CA PRO A 30 -2.85 17.36 -6.48
C PRO A 30 -3.34 16.94 -7.89
N ARG A 31 -4.19 15.90 -7.94
CA ARG A 31 -4.79 15.44 -9.19
C ARG A 31 -5.68 16.52 -9.83
N ASP A 32 -6.51 17.20 -9.06
CA ASP A 32 -7.45 18.19 -9.57
C ASP A 32 -6.74 19.49 -9.95
N ALA A 33 -5.74 19.92 -9.18
CA ALA A 33 -4.86 21.02 -9.58
C ALA A 33 -4.17 20.74 -10.93
N CYS A 34 -3.62 19.53 -11.12
CA CYS A 34 -3.04 19.11 -12.40
C CYS A 34 -4.07 19.04 -13.54
N ARG A 35 -5.36 18.80 -13.25
CA ARG A 35 -6.41 18.82 -14.27
C ARG A 35 -6.79 20.24 -14.65
N LEU A 36 -6.90 21.12 -13.66
CA LEU A 36 -7.21 22.54 -13.87
C LEU A 36 -6.09 23.26 -14.63
N SER A 37 -4.82 22.86 -14.45
CA SER A 37 -3.70 23.43 -15.21
C SER A 37 -3.79 23.19 -16.73
N MET A 38 -4.59 22.21 -17.17
CA MET A 38 -4.83 21.96 -18.60
C MET A 38 -5.90 22.87 -19.21
N VAL A 39 -6.65 23.63 -18.40
CA VAL A 39 -7.77 24.45 -18.87
C VAL A 39 -7.28 25.76 -19.52
N CYS A 40 -6.33 26.45 -18.88
CA CYS A 40 -5.72 27.66 -19.43
C CYS A 40 -4.33 27.94 -18.84
N SER A 41 -3.60 28.88 -19.46
CA SER A 41 -2.25 29.27 -19.03
C SER A 41 -2.19 29.87 -17.62
N LEU A 42 -3.24 30.56 -17.18
CA LEU A 42 -3.30 31.15 -15.84
C LEU A 42 -3.39 30.07 -14.75
N PHE A 43 -4.23 29.04 -14.95
CA PHE A 43 -4.27 27.88 -14.05
C PHE A 43 -2.96 27.10 -14.08
N LYS A 44 -2.31 27.00 -15.26
CA LYS A 44 -1.00 26.37 -15.37
C LYS A 44 0.07 27.09 -14.55
N ALA A 45 0.17 28.42 -14.68
CA ALA A 45 1.11 29.22 -13.91
C ALA A 45 0.84 29.09 -12.40
N ALA A 46 -0.43 29.23 -11.99
CA ALA A 46 -0.83 29.09 -10.60
C ALA A 46 -0.53 27.68 -10.02
N GLU A 47 -0.74 26.61 -10.78
CA GLU A 47 -0.44 25.25 -10.36
C GLU A 47 1.07 24.99 -10.22
N GLU A 48 1.92 25.62 -11.04
CA GLU A 48 3.37 25.51 -10.91
C GLU A 48 3.94 26.25 -9.67
N SER A 49 3.12 27.05 -8.98
CA SER A 49 3.50 27.79 -7.78
C SER A 49 3.79 26.89 -6.58
N ASP A 50 4.89 27.17 -5.87
CA ASP A 50 5.26 26.47 -4.64
C ASP A 50 4.26 26.69 -3.49
N VAL A 51 3.39 27.71 -3.55
CA VAL A 51 2.32 27.90 -2.56
C VAL A 51 1.32 26.74 -2.61
N VAL A 52 0.98 26.28 -3.82
CA VAL A 52 0.08 25.14 -4.05
C VAL A 52 0.72 23.86 -3.49
N TRP A 53 1.95 23.59 -3.89
CA TRP A 53 2.63 22.34 -3.56
C TRP A 53 3.09 22.27 -2.09
N GLU A 54 3.30 23.40 -1.42
CA GLU A 54 3.48 23.43 0.04
C GLU A 54 2.26 22.87 0.77
N ARG A 55 1.05 23.15 0.27
CA ARG A 55 -0.20 22.69 0.89
C ARG A 55 -0.47 21.21 0.64
N PHE A 56 0.01 20.70 -0.49
CA PHE A 56 -0.09 19.28 -0.87
C PHE A 56 0.93 18.39 -0.18
N LEU A 57 2.08 18.93 0.19
CA LEU A 57 3.04 18.22 1.03
C LEU A 57 2.45 18.03 2.45
N PRO A 58 2.73 16.90 3.12
CA PRO A 58 2.33 16.74 4.51
C PRO A 58 2.94 17.82 5.38
N ARG A 59 2.20 18.37 6.36
CA ARG A 59 2.68 19.49 7.20
C ARG A 59 4.01 19.22 7.91
N ASP A 60 4.29 17.95 8.19
CA ASP A 60 5.48 17.46 8.87
C ASP A 60 6.55 16.90 7.90
N TYR A 61 6.44 17.17 6.58
CA TYR A 61 7.35 16.63 5.56
C TYR A 61 8.83 16.94 5.86
N GLN A 62 9.14 18.14 6.37
CA GLN A 62 10.52 18.51 6.73
C GLN A 62 11.07 17.61 7.84
N SER A 63 10.26 17.33 8.86
CA SER A 63 10.64 16.43 9.95
C SER A 63 10.82 14.99 9.46
N ILE A 64 9.96 14.54 8.54
CA ILE A 64 10.06 13.23 7.92
C ILE A 64 11.35 13.12 7.11
N ILE A 65 11.63 14.11 6.26
CA ILE A 65 12.83 14.14 5.44
C ILE A 65 14.04 14.04 6.36
N SER A 66 14.14 14.89 7.40
CA SER A 66 15.28 14.90 8.33
C SER A 66 15.61 13.56 9.01
N LYS A 67 14.66 12.63 9.08
CA LYS A 67 14.87 11.26 9.61
C LYS A 67 15.48 10.29 8.61
N SER A 68 15.68 10.72 7.36
CA SER A 68 16.26 9.93 6.28
C SER A 68 17.72 10.31 6.05
N ASP A 69 18.58 9.31 5.88
CA ASP A 69 19.97 9.53 5.51
C ASP A 69 20.10 10.15 4.10
N ALA A 70 19.07 9.97 3.25
CA ALA A 70 19.01 10.53 1.90
C ALA A 70 18.50 11.98 1.84
N SER A 71 18.25 12.63 2.99
CA SER A 71 17.71 13.99 3.09
C SER A 71 18.41 14.99 2.18
N SER A 72 19.74 15.05 2.30
CA SER A 72 20.56 16.06 1.62
C SER A 72 20.47 15.90 0.10
N MET A 73 20.53 14.67 -0.40
CA MET A 73 20.44 14.38 -1.83
C MET A 73 19.05 14.68 -2.40
N LEU A 74 17.99 14.34 -1.65
CA LEU A 74 16.62 14.62 -2.06
C LEU A 74 16.37 16.12 -2.15
N LEU A 75 16.76 16.89 -1.12
CA LEU A 75 16.60 18.34 -1.09
C LEU A 75 17.47 19.05 -2.13
N ALA A 76 18.74 18.65 -2.29
CA ALA A 76 19.64 19.26 -3.27
C ALA A 76 19.17 19.06 -4.72
N SER A 77 18.46 17.96 -4.98
CA SER A 77 17.97 17.65 -6.32
C SER A 77 16.56 18.20 -6.59
N ALA A 78 15.84 18.70 -5.59
CA ALA A 78 14.51 19.28 -5.74
C ALA A 78 14.62 20.76 -6.12
N SER A 79 14.19 21.09 -7.34
CA SER A 79 14.18 22.47 -7.87
C SER A 79 12.95 23.28 -7.47
N SER A 80 11.88 22.61 -7.04
CA SER A 80 10.61 23.19 -6.58
C SER A 80 9.90 22.21 -5.65
N LYS A 81 8.86 22.66 -4.95
CA LYS A 81 8.04 21.79 -4.08
C LYS A 81 7.23 20.78 -4.88
N LYS A 82 6.81 21.13 -6.10
CA LYS A 82 6.24 20.18 -7.07
C LYS A 82 7.21 19.04 -7.37
N HIS A 83 8.47 19.38 -7.66
CA HIS A 83 9.50 18.38 -7.96
C HIS A 83 9.80 17.51 -6.72
N LEU A 84 9.84 18.12 -5.53
CA LEU A 84 9.97 17.40 -4.26
C LEU A 84 8.81 16.40 -4.05
N TYR A 85 7.57 16.84 -4.24
CA TYR A 85 6.39 16.01 -4.11
C TYR A 85 6.44 14.81 -5.06
N LEU A 86 6.76 15.02 -6.34
CA LEU A 86 6.85 13.94 -7.33
C LEU A 86 7.92 12.92 -6.96
N LYS A 87 9.08 13.37 -6.46
CA LYS A 87 10.12 12.46 -5.96
C LYS A 87 9.65 11.60 -4.79
N LEU A 88 8.91 12.18 -3.85
CA LEU A 88 8.32 11.45 -2.72
C LEU A 88 7.24 10.44 -3.17
N CYS A 89 6.60 10.67 -4.32
CA CYS A 89 5.67 9.71 -4.91
C CYS A 89 6.40 8.55 -5.62
N GLU A 90 7.50 8.84 -6.30
CA GLU A 90 8.22 7.88 -7.15
C GLU A 90 9.19 7.00 -6.37
N LYS A 91 9.89 7.56 -5.39
CA LYS A 91 10.95 6.89 -4.64
C LYS A 91 10.63 6.94 -3.14
N PRO A 92 10.26 5.80 -2.53
CA PRO A 92 10.06 5.73 -1.09
C PRO A 92 11.32 6.15 -0.34
N LEU A 93 11.16 7.08 0.60
CA LEU A 93 12.23 7.51 1.50
C LEU A 93 12.37 6.50 2.63
N ILE A 94 13.57 5.95 2.79
CA ILE A 94 13.91 5.09 3.92
C ILE A 94 14.20 5.98 5.14
N ILE A 95 13.56 5.68 6.27
CA ILE A 95 13.65 6.42 7.52
C ILE A 95 13.89 5.47 8.70
N GLU A 96 14.19 6.05 9.87
CA GLU A 96 14.34 5.30 11.13
C GLU A 96 15.38 4.17 11.03
N GLY A 97 16.53 4.46 10.42
CA GLY A 97 17.64 3.52 10.30
C GLY A 97 17.33 2.30 9.43
N GLY A 98 16.49 2.44 8.41
CA GLY A 98 16.17 1.33 7.50
C GLY A 98 14.92 0.54 7.86
N LYS A 99 14.22 0.91 8.94
CA LYS A 99 13.09 0.13 9.46
C LYS A 99 11.76 0.47 8.84
N LYS A 100 11.60 1.71 8.39
CA LYS A 100 10.37 2.15 7.74
C LYS A 100 10.71 2.87 6.45
N SER A 101 9.75 2.90 5.55
CA SER A 101 9.82 3.82 4.42
C SER A 101 8.51 4.52 4.18
N ILE A 102 8.62 5.74 3.65
CA ILE A 102 7.50 6.62 3.40
C ILE A 102 7.50 7.10 1.96
N SER A 103 6.32 7.12 1.36
CA SER A 103 6.05 7.76 0.08
C SER A 103 4.72 8.52 0.14
N LEU A 104 4.40 9.28 -0.90
CA LEU A 104 3.11 9.94 -1.03
C LEU A 104 2.24 9.24 -2.06
N GLU A 105 0.96 9.09 -1.75
CA GLU A 105 -0.05 8.70 -2.72
C GLU A 105 -0.22 9.84 -3.72
N LYS A 106 0.07 9.57 -5.00
CA LYS A 106 0.27 10.59 -6.03
C LYS A 106 -0.94 11.52 -6.23
N LYS A 107 -2.16 11.01 -6.04
CA LYS A 107 -3.41 11.71 -6.40
C LYS A 107 -3.87 12.64 -5.29
N SER A 108 -3.66 12.25 -4.04
CA SER A 108 -4.19 12.85 -2.82
C SER A 108 -3.12 13.50 -1.94
N GLY A 109 -1.84 13.15 -2.10
CA GLY A 109 -0.74 13.60 -1.25
C GLY A 109 -0.71 12.96 0.14
N LYS A 110 -1.56 11.96 0.38
CA LYS A 110 -1.65 11.25 1.65
C LYS A 110 -0.43 10.34 1.83
N LYS A 111 0.03 10.19 3.07
CA LYS A 111 1.23 9.41 3.38
C LYS A 111 0.97 7.92 3.21
N CYS A 112 1.91 7.24 2.56
CA CYS A 112 2.02 5.78 2.51
C CYS A 112 3.23 5.37 3.34
N TYR A 113 3.07 4.39 4.22
CA TYR A 113 4.18 3.82 5.00
C TYR A 113 4.37 2.35 4.65
N MET A 114 5.58 1.84 4.82
CA MET A 114 5.80 0.41 5.00
C MET A 114 6.74 0.18 6.15
N LEU A 115 6.36 -0.80 6.95
CA LEU A 115 7.19 -1.37 8.00
C LEU A 115 8.02 -2.48 7.37
N SER A 116 9.34 -2.43 7.49
CA SER A 116 10.20 -3.52 7.02
C SER A 116 10.03 -4.74 7.92
N ALA A 117 10.44 -5.91 7.44
CA ALA A 117 10.43 -7.12 8.25
C ALA A 117 11.18 -6.97 9.59
N ARG A 118 12.22 -6.12 9.65
CA ARG A 118 12.98 -5.79 10.87
C ARG A 118 12.23 -4.91 11.87
N ASP A 119 11.16 -4.25 11.43
CA ASP A 119 10.27 -3.44 12.27
C ASP A 119 9.02 -4.22 12.71
N LEU A 120 8.86 -5.46 12.22
CA LEU A 120 7.79 -6.36 12.61
C LEU A 120 8.18 -7.19 13.82
N ILE A 121 7.19 -7.55 14.62
CA ILE A 121 7.31 -8.54 15.69
C ILE A 121 7.03 -9.90 15.06
N ILE A 122 8.09 -10.69 14.87
CA ILE A 122 8.00 -12.04 14.30
C ILE A 122 8.33 -13.04 15.42
N VAL A 123 7.38 -13.93 15.74
CA VAL A 123 7.61 -14.97 16.75
C VAL A 123 8.73 -15.90 16.27
N TRP A 124 9.74 -16.06 17.13
CA TRP A 124 11.00 -16.74 16.84
C TRP A 124 11.83 -16.15 15.69
N GLY A 125 11.60 -14.90 15.30
CA GLY A 125 12.35 -14.23 14.23
C GLY A 125 13.87 -14.21 14.44
N ASP A 126 14.34 -14.23 15.68
CA ASP A 126 15.76 -14.26 16.03
C ASP A 126 16.33 -15.69 16.17
N THR A 127 15.54 -16.72 15.85
CA THR A 127 15.96 -18.12 15.92
C THR A 127 16.33 -18.64 14.53
N PRO A 128 17.61 -18.83 14.20
CA PRO A 128 18.07 -19.19 12.85
C PRO A 128 17.54 -20.52 12.31
N THR A 129 17.03 -21.40 13.18
CA THR A 129 16.37 -22.66 12.78
C THR A 129 15.02 -22.41 12.10
N TYR A 130 14.39 -21.29 12.41
CA TYR A 130 13.02 -20.96 12.02
C TYR A 130 12.96 -19.82 11.02
N TRP A 131 13.82 -18.81 11.21
CA TRP A 131 13.87 -17.61 10.40
C TRP A 131 15.31 -17.26 10.04
N GLN A 132 15.51 -16.83 8.80
CA GLN A 132 16.78 -16.29 8.33
C GLN A 132 16.58 -14.85 7.87
N TRP A 133 17.56 -14.00 8.18
CA TRP A 133 17.58 -12.62 7.71
C TRP A 133 18.53 -12.52 6.53
N ASN A 134 17.98 -12.19 5.37
CA ASN A 134 18.71 -12.21 4.11
C ASN A 134 18.64 -10.83 3.45
N SER A 135 19.67 -10.45 2.69
CA SER A 135 19.60 -9.29 1.81
C SER A 135 18.99 -9.69 0.47
N ASP A 136 18.07 -8.86 -0.03
CA ASP A 136 17.39 -9.07 -1.30
C ASP A 136 17.53 -7.82 -2.18
N PRO A 137 18.22 -7.89 -3.34
CA PRO A 137 18.36 -6.76 -4.24
C PRO A 137 17.04 -6.21 -4.79
N SER A 138 15.97 -7.01 -4.75
CA SER A 138 14.62 -6.60 -5.17
C SER A 138 13.83 -5.95 -4.04
N SER A 139 14.33 -5.97 -2.80
CA SER A 139 13.72 -5.28 -1.68
C SER A 139 14.16 -3.83 -1.60
N ARG A 140 13.27 -2.97 -1.10
CA ARG A 140 13.60 -1.59 -0.74
C ARG A 140 14.35 -1.46 0.59
N PHE A 141 14.41 -2.53 1.38
CA PHE A 141 15.09 -2.59 2.67
C PHE A 141 16.36 -3.43 2.58
N GLY A 142 17.30 -3.21 3.51
CA GLY A 142 18.57 -3.94 3.52
C GLY A 142 18.44 -5.43 3.86
N GLU A 143 17.38 -5.80 4.58
CA GLU A 143 17.10 -7.16 5.03
C GLU A 143 15.62 -7.51 4.91
N VAL A 144 15.36 -8.75 4.53
CA VAL A 144 14.04 -9.40 4.49
C VAL A 144 14.07 -10.63 5.39
N ALA A 145 12.90 -11.06 5.87
CA ALA A 145 12.78 -12.24 6.72
C ALA A 145 12.36 -13.46 5.88
N GLU A 146 13.21 -14.47 5.79
CA GLU A 146 12.90 -15.74 5.16
C GLU A 146 12.47 -16.76 6.22
N LEU A 147 11.25 -17.27 6.08
CA LEU A 147 10.73 -18.34 6.89
C LEU A 147 11.30 -19.69 6.42
N ILE A 148 12.08 -20.34 7.27
CA ILE A 148 12.66 -21.66 6.98
C ILE A 148 11.61 -22.75 7.21
N SER A 149 11.14 -22.91 8.46
CA SER A 149 10.09 -23.85 8.83
C SER A 149 9.58 -23.59 10.26
N VAL A 150 8.27 -23.38 10.47
CA VAL A 150 7.66 -23.19 11.81
C VAL A 150 6.31 -23.89 11.91
N CYS A 151 5.91 -24.33 13.10
CA CYS A 151 4.54 -24.77 13.37
C CYS A 151 3.63 -23.63 13.86
N TRP A 152 4.20 -22.55 14.41
CA TRP A 152 3.50 -21.34 14.87
C TRP A 152 3.98 -20.14 14.05
N LEU A 153 3.13 -19.66 13.14
CA LEU A 153 3.42 -18.47 12.35
C LEU A 153 2.66 -17.29 12.94
N GLU A 154 3.39 -16.29 13.42
CA GLU A 154 2.80 -15.07 13.94
C GLU A 154 3.70 -13.88 13.64
N ILE A 155 3.17 -12.97 12.84
CA ILE A 155 3.80 -11.71 12.45
C ILE A 155 2.85 -10.59 12.88
N ARG A 156 3.37 -9.60 13.60
CA ARG A 156 2.63 -8.40 13.97
C ARG A 156 3.40 -7.15 13.57
N GLY A 157 2.70 -6.14 13.08
CA GLY A 157 3.23 -4.81 12.83
C GLY A 157 2.49 -3.79 13.69
N LYS A 158 3.21 -2.77 14.16
CA LYS A 158 2.63 -1.64 14.90
C LYS A 158 3.09 -0.33 14.31
N ILE A 159 2.17 0.61 14.17
CA ILE A 159 2.48 1.98 13.75
C ILE A 159 1.59 2.95 14.52
N ASN A 160 2.14 4.10 14.92
CA ASN A 160 1.34 5.14 15.55
C ASN A 160 0.41 5.79 14.50
N ALA A 161 -0.89 5.84 14.76
CA ALA A 161 -1.85 6.44 13.85
C ALA A 161 -1.57 7.93 13.56
N THR A 162 -0.88 8.65 14.45
CA THR A 162 -0.47 10.06 14.21
C THR A 162 0.55 10.20 13.09
N MET A 163 1.24 9.12 12.71
CA MET A 163 2.15 9.14 11.56
C MET A 163 1.36 9.15 10.24
N LEU A 164 0.16 8.57 10.23
CA LEU A 164 -0.71 8.49 9.07
C LEU A 164 -1.43 9.83 8.83
N SER A 165 -1.99 10.00 7.62
CA SER A 165 -2.79 11.17 7.31
C SER A 165 -4.18 11.06 7.97
N PRO A 166 -4.65 12.11 8.67
CA PRO A 166 -5.96 12.08 9.33
C PRO A 166 -7.11 12.07 8.32
N ALA A 167 -8.29 11.68 8.80
CA ALA A 167 -9.53 11.56 8.03
C ALA A 167 -9.33 10.78 6.72
N THR A 168 -8.64 9.64 6.80
CA THR A 168 -8.26 8.84 5.62
C THR A 168 -8.52 7.37 5.90
N LEU A 169 -9.17 6.68 4.95
CA LEU A 169 -9.30 5.23 4.99
C LEU A 169 -8.00 4.61 4.47
N TYR A 170 -7.39 3.77 5.30
CA TYR A 170 -6.16 3.05 4.99
C TYR A 170 -6.44 1.56 4.80
N THR A 171 -5.67 0.95 3.92
CA THR A 171 -5.52 -0.49 3.76
C THR A 171 -4.11 -0.88 4.20
N ALA A 172 -3.99 -1.96 4.97
CA ALA A 172 -2.71 -2.59 5.25
C ALA A 172 -2.56 -3.87 4.42
N CYS A 173 -1.40 -4.07 3.81
CA CYS A 173 -1.06 -5.24 3.00
C CYS A 173 0.25 -5.86 3.46
N LEU A 174 0.29 -7.19 3.60
CA LEU A 174 1.55 -7.92 3.73
C LEU A 174 2.18 -8.03 2.33
N VAL A 175 3.46 -7.67 2.23
CA VAL A 175 4.26 -7.79 1.00
C VAL A 175 5.27 -8.92 1.19
N PHE A 176 5.20 -9.92 0.32
CA PHE A 176 5.96 -11.16 0.47
C PHE A 176 6.22 -11.85 -0.87
N ARG A 177 7.08 -12.86 -0.85
CA ARG A 177 7.44 -13.66 -2.01
C ARG A 177 7.59 -15.12 -1.60
N PRO A 178 6.97 -16.08 -2.32
CA PRO A 178 7.20 -17.49 -2.06
C PRO A 178 8.57 -17.92 -2.63
N THR A 179 9.23 -18.84 -1.94
CA THR A 179 10.43 -19.53 -2.43
C THR A 179 10.04 -20.85 -3.10
N GLY A 180 10.98 -21.50 -3.79
CA GLY A 180 10.76 -22.84 -4.35
C GLY A 180 10.49 -23.93 -3.29
N GLY A 181 10.77 -23.65 -2.02
CA GLY A 181 10.53 -24.54 -0.89
C GLY A 181 9.25 -24.26 -0.10
N LEU A 182 8.29 -23.50 -0.67
CA LEU A 182 7.01 -23.23 -0.01
C LEU A 182 6.29 -24.55 0.34
N HIS A 183 5.93 -24.70 1.61
CA HIS A 183 5.16 -25.85 2.11
C HIS A 183 4.35 -25.45 3.34
N GLY A 184 3.29 -26.21 3.65
CA GLY A 184 2.47 -26.02 4.87
C GLY A 184 1.55 -24.79 4.86
N LEU A 185 1.70 -23.91 3.86
CA LEU A 185 0.78 -22.81 3.56
C LEU A 185 -0.13 -23.10 2.36
N ASP A 186 0.10 -24.23 1.68
CA ASP A 186 -0.68 -24.66 0.53
C ASP A 186 -2.10 -25.03 0.98
N ASN A 187 -3.10 -24.25 0.57
CA ASN A 187 -4.51 -24.42 0.93
C ASN A 187 -4.85 -24.24 2.42
N GLN A 188 -3.93 -23.72 3.24
CA GLN A 188 -4.23 -23.40 4.63
C GLN A 188 -4.56 -21.91 4.77
N PRO A 189 -5.73 -21.57 5.37
CA PRO A 189 -6.07 -20.19 5.61
C PRO A 189 -5.18 -19.61 6.73
N VAL A 190 -4.75 -18.37 6.53
CA VAL A 190 -4.03 -17.57 7.51
C VAL A 190 -4.98 -16.50 8.03
N GLU A 191 -5.06 -16.37 9.35
CA GLU A 191 -5.87 -15.36 10.02
C GLU A 191 -5.13 -14.03 9.98
N VAL A 192 -5.76 -13.01 9.40
CA VAL A 192 -5.23 -11.66 9.31
C VAL A 192 -6.15 -10.67 9.99
N GLY A 193 -5.58 -9.56 10.47
CA GLY A 193 -6.35 -8.52 11.16
C GLY A 193 -5.65 -7.18 11.14
N VAL A 194 -6.46 -6.13 11.24
CA VAL A 194 -6.04 -4.73 11.39
C VAL A 194 -6.96 -4.04 12.39
N GLY A 195 -6.41 -3.38 13.39
CA GLY A 195 -7.21 -2.71 14.41
C GLY A 195 -6.38 -1.83 15.34
N LEU A 196 -7.04 -0.88 16.01
CA LEU A 196 -6.38 -0.07 17.04
C LEU A 196 -6.17 -0.92 18.30
N VAL A 197 -4.99 -0.79 18.89
CA VAL A 197 -4.66 -1.47 20.14
C VAL A 197 -5.71 -1.16 21.21
N GLY A 198 -6.26 -2.20 21.84
CA GLY A 198 -7.31 -2.10 22.85
C GLY A 198 -8.75 -2.02 22.31
N SER A 199 -8.95 -2.12 20.99
CA SER A 199 -10.28 -2.25 20.38
C SER A 199 -10.49 -3.65 19.81
N GLU A 200 -11.74 -4.07 19.58
CA GLU A 200 -12.01 -5.29 18.83
C GLU A 200 -11.49 -5.16 17.40
N CYS A 201 -10.61 -6.07 16.99
CA CYS A 201 -10.03 -6.13 15.66
C CYS A 201 -10.81 -7.13 14.81
N GLY A 202 -11.28 -6.70 13.64
CA GLY A 202 -11.86 -7.61 12.65
C GLY A 202 -10.79 -8.58 12.17
N LYS A 203 -11.04 -9.88 12.37
CA LYS A 203 -10.19 -10.96 11.89
C LYS A 203 -10.84 -11.59 10.66
N ARG A 204 -10.04 -11.92 9.64
CA ARG A 204 -10.49 -12.64 8.45
C ARG A 204 -9.45 -13.64 7.99
N ASN A 205 -9.87 -14.59 7.17
CA ASN A 205 -8.97 -15.61 6.63
C ASN A 205 -8.58 -15.27 5.19
N VAL A 206 -7.29 -15.39 4.89
CA VAL A 206 -6.71 -15.23 3.55
C VAL A 206 -5.79 -16.41 3.22
N TYR A 207 -5.42 -16.57 1.96
CA TYR A 207 -4.48 -17.59 1.52
C TYR A 207 -3.21 -16.93 1.00
N LEU A 208 -2.05 -17.48 1.34
CA LEU A 208 -0.75 -16.96 0.89
C LEU A 208 -0.26 -17.60 -0.42
N ASP A 209 -0.96 -18.62 -0.92
CA ASP A 209 -0.65 -19.26 -2.20
C ASP A 209 -1.42 -18.62 -3.37
N SER A 210 -0.67 -18.10 -4.35
CA SER A 210 -1.22 -17.53 -5.59
C SER A 210 -1.62 -18.57 -6.63
N GLU A 211 -1.09 -19.81 -6.55
CA GLU A 211 -1.26 -20.84 -7.59
C GLU A 211 -2.70 -21.35 -7.70
N ARG A 212 -3.51 -21.26 -6.64
CA ARG A 212 -4.92 -21.68 -6.71
C ARG A 212 -5.85 -20.73 -7.45
N GLY A 213 -5.55 -19.43 -7.51
CA GLY A 213 -6.29 -18.52 -8.39
C GLY A 213 -6.25 -19.00 -9.84
N ARG A 214 -5.12 -19.61 -10.24
CA ARG A 214 -4.90 -20.22 -11.56
C ARG A 214 -5.35 -21.68 -11.66
N ARG A 215 -5.23 -22.49 -10.60
CA ARG A 215 -5.64 -23.91 -10.64
C ARG A 215 -7.15 -24.13 -10.54
N GLN A 216 -7.91 -23.20 -9.96
CA GLN A 216 -9.38 -23.25 -10.00
C GLN A 216 -9.96 -23.03 -11.42
N GLN A 217 -9.15 -22.61 -12.39
CA GLN A 217 -9.52 -22.54 -13.81
C GLN A 217 -9.58 -23.93 -14.49
N TYR A 218 -9.03 -24.98 -13.86
CA TYR A 218 -9.09 -26.35 -14.38
C TYR A 218 -10.04 -27.20 -13.52
N HIS A 219 -11.31 -27.29 -13.93
CA HIS A 219 -12.21 -28.31 -13.39
C HIS A 219 -11.84 -29.69 -13.93
N PHE A 220 -11.35 -30.59 -13.06
CA PHE A 220 -11.25 -32.02 -13.39
C PHE A 220 -12.65 -32.65 -13.37
N VAL A 221 -13.24 -32.87 -14.55
CA VAL A 221 -14.48 -33.65 -14.67
C VAL A 221 -14.13 -35.13 -14.72
N ASN A 222 -14.32 -35.86 -13.62
CA ASN A 222 -14.24 -37.31 -13.61
C ASN A 222 -15.49 -37.92 -14.28
N ARG A 223 -15.43 -38.27 -15.57
CA ARG A 223 -16.37 -39.24 -16.14
C ARG A 223 -15.82 -40.65 -15.94
N ARG A 224 -16.49 -41.44 -15.08
CA ARG A 224 -16.25 -42.89 -14.99
C ARG A 224 -16.73 -43.56 -16.26
N ILE A 225 -15.81 -44.07 -17.08
CA ILE A 225 -16.08 -45.07 -18.11
C ILE A 225 -14.99 -46.13 -18.05
N GLY A 226 -15.30 -47.28 -17.42
CA GLY A 226 -14.59 -48.55 -17.59
C GLY A 226 -13.20 -48.68 -16.95
N LEU A 227 -12.74 -49.94 -16.89
CA LEU A 227 -11.55 -50.46 -16.18
C LEU A 227 -10.17 -50.04 -16.74
N PHE A 228 -10.07 -48.97 -17.52
CA PHE A 228 -8.78 -48.51 -18.07
C PHE A 228 -8.56 -47.03 -17.76
N ASN A 229 -7.72 -46.74 -16.76
CA ASN A 229 -7.26 -45.39 -16.43
C ASN A 229 -6.35 -44.85 -17.54
N ARG A 230 -6.90 -44.17 -18.55
CA ARG A 230 -6.15 -43.21 -19.36
C ARG A 230 -6.74 -41.82 -19.16
N CYS A 231 -6.04 -40.97 -18.39
CA CYS A 231 -6.29 -39.54 -18.37
C CYS A 231 -5.90 -38.95 -19.74
N ARG A 232 -6.88 -38.55 -20.56
CA ARG A 232 -6.62 -37.62 -21.66
C ARG A 232 -6.84 -36.21 -21.15
N ILE A 233 -5.77 -35.42 -21.10
CA ILE A 233 -5.80 -33.98 -20.86
C ILE A 233 -6.45 -33.36 -22.09
N VAL A 234 -7.74 -33.03 -22.02
CA VAL A 234 -8.40 -32.21 -23.05
C VAL A 234 -8.35 -30.77 -22.55
N GLY A 235 -7.35 -30.01 -23.01
CA GLY A 235 -7.31 -28.57 -22.83
C GLY A 235 -8.36 -27.91 -23.71
N MET A 236 -9.50 -27.54 -23.13
CA MET A 236 -10.36 -26.50 -23.72
C MET A 236 -9.83 -25.14 -23.24
N PRO A 237 -9.67 -24.13 -24.12
CA PRO A 237 -9.44 -22.77 -23.66
C PRO A 237 -10.74 -22.30 -23.01
N ALA A 238 -10.79 -22.31 -21.68
CA ALA A 238 -11.93 -21.78 -20.95
C ALA A 238 -11.86 -20.26 -20.99
N SER A 239 -12.91 -19.65 -21.56
CA SER A 239 -13.26 -18.24 -21.44
C SER A 239 -13.10 -17.78 -20.00
N GLU A 240 -12.35 -16.70 -19.76
CA GLU A 240 -12.24 -16.04 -18.47
C GLU A 240 -13.62 -15.78 -17.86
N PRO A 241 -13.94 -16.29 -16.67
CA PRO A 241 -14.69 -15.50 -15.72
C PRO A 241 -13.65 -14.86 -14.80
N ALA A 242 -13.46 -13.55 -14.94
CA ALA A 242 -12.93 -12.75 -13.86
C ALA A 242 -13.88 -12.91 -12.66
N ARG A 243 -13.70 -13.98 -11.86
CA ARG A 243 -14.25 -14.01 -10.51
C ARG A 243 -13.52 -12.91 -9.78
N GLU A 244 -14.24 -11.87 -9.41
CA GLU A 244 -13.74 -10.83 -8.51
C GLU A 244 -13.05 -11.53 -7.35
N ASN A 245 -11.71 -11.41 -7.29
CA ASN A 245 -10.96 -11.91 -6.16
C ASN A 245 -11.34 -11.00 -4.99
N ASN A 246 -12.19 -11.49 -4.09
CA ASN A 246 -12.70 -10.81 -2.89
C ASN A 246 -11.59 -10.48 -1.85
N GLY A 247 -10.35 -10.24 -2.30
CA GLY A 247 -9.18 -9.97 -1.46
C GLY A 247 -8.64 -11.18 -0.71
N GLN A 248 -9.10 -12.40 -1.02
CA GLN A 248 -8.69 -13.62 -0.30
C GLN A 248 -7.39 -14.24 -0.79
N TYR A 249 -6.97 -13.92 -2.02
CA TYR A 249 -5.73 -14.43 -2.62
C TYR A 249 -4.76 -13.30 -2.97
N PRO A 250 -3.45 -13.57 -2.98
CA PRO A 250 -2.44 -12.54 -3.18
C PRO A 250 -2.50 -12.00 -4.61
N LYS A 251 -2.18 -10.72 -4.77
CA LYS A 251 -2.05 -10.04 -6.07
C LYS A 251 -0.58 -9.83 -6.38
N LYS A 252 -0.19 -10.03 -7.65
CA LYS A 252 1.18 -9.75 -8.08
C LYS A 252 1.35 -8.25 -8.31
N ARG A 253 2.39 -7.68 -7.71
CA ARG A 253 2.82 -6.29 -7.88
C ARG A 253 3.70 -6.12 -9.11
N GLY A 254 3.87 -4.88 -9.56
CA GLY A 254 4.74 -4.54 -10.70
C GLY A 254 6.24 -4.78 -10.43
N ASP A 255 6.65 -4.79 -9.16
CA ASP A 255 8.01 -5.07 -8.68
C ASP A 255 8.33 -6.57 -8.57
N GLY A 256 7.35 -7.45 -8.82
CA GLY A 256 7.50 -8.90 -8.75
C GLY A 256 7.15 -9.51 -7.40
N TRP A 257 6.91 -8.71 -6.36
CA TRP A 257 6.41 -9.16 -5.06
C TRP A 257 4.92 -9.52 -5.13
N LEU A 258 4.45 -10.30 -4.16
CA LEU A 258 3.03 -10.52 -3.92
C LEU A 258 2.56 -9.61 -2.79
N GLU A 259 1.31 -9.17 -2.87
CA GLU A 259 0.63 -8.51 -1.76
C GLU A 259 -0.68 -9.20 -1.41
N ILE A 260 -0.98 -9.27 -0.11
CA ILE A 260 -2.27 -9.68 0.41
C ILE A 260 -2.77 -8.64 1.39
N GLU A 261 -4.03 -8.24 1.24
CA GLU A 261 -4.65 -7.26 2.11
C GLU A 261 -4.94 -7.89 3.48
N LEU A 262 -4.56 -7.21 4.56
CA LEU A 262 -4.79 -7.64 5.94
C LEU A 262 -6.12 -7.11 6.47
N GLY A 263 -6.50 -5.91 6.01
CA GLY A 263 -7.73 -5.24 6.40
C GLY A 263 -7.65 -3.74 6.16
N GLU A 264 -8.70 -3.06 6.64
CA GLU A 264 -8.91 -1.63 6.47
C GLU A 264 -9.05 -0.96 7.83
N PHE A 265 -8.61 0.29 7.89
CA PHE A 265 -8.68 1.11 9.09
C PHE A 265 -8.91 2.57 8.72
N PHE A 266 -9.88 3.21 9.37
CA PHE A 266 -10.12 4.64 9.18
C PHE A 266 -9.33 5.45 10.22
N CYS A 267 -8.34 6.22 9.76
CA CYS A 267 -7.54 7.09 10.60
C CYS A 267 -8.34 8.36 10.94
N LYS A 268 -8.83 8.47 12.18
CA LYS A 268 -9.54 9.66 12.68
C LYS A 268 -8.55 10.78 12.99
N GLU A 269 -9.05 12.02 12.95
CA GLU A 269 -8.27 13.18 13.38
C GLU A 269 -7.99 13.12 14.90
N GLY A 270 -6.75 13.38 15.30
CA GLY A 270 -6.33 13.30 16.71
C GLY A 270 -6.21 11.88 17.27
N GLU A 271 -6.29 10.83 16.44
CA GLU A 271 -6.11 9.45 16.87
C GLU A 271 -4.65 9.18 17.25
N GLY A 272 -4.37 9.16 18.56
CA GLY A 272 -3.03 8.91 19.12
C GLY A 272 -2.70 7.45 19.37
N ARG A 273 -3.65 6.53 19.13
CA ARG A 273 -3.47 5.09 19.41
C ARG A 273 -2.60 4.42 18.35
N GLU A 274 -1.98 3.32 18.75
CA GLU A 274 -1.24 2.46 17.83
C GLU A 274 -2.22 1.60 17.02
N LEU A 275 -1.96 1.54 15.71
CA LEU A 275 -2.56 0.58 14.80
C LEU A 275 -1.74 -0.70 14.84
N GLU A 276 -2.38 -1.82 15.14
CA GLU A 276 -1.81 -3.17 15.09
C GLU A 276 -2.32 -3.90 13.84
N MET A 277 -1.41 -4.58 13.15
CA MET A 277 -1.69 -5.46 12.02
C MET A 277 -1.12 -6.83 12.34
N SER A 278 -1.82 -7.91 12.00
CA SER A 278 -1.40 -9.27 12.32
C SER A 278 -1.61 -10.25 11.18
N VAL A 279 -0.71 -11.22 11.09
CA VAL A 279 -0.77 -12.40 10.21
C VAL A 279 -0.47 -13.63 11.07
N GLN A 280 -1.42 -14.54 11.21
CA GLN A 280 -1.37 -15.64 12.17
C GLN A 280 -1.85 -16.96 11.56
N GLU A 281 -1.01 -17.98 11.67
CA GLU A 281 -1.39 -19.39 11.51
C GLU A 281 -0.80 -20.14 12.70
N VAL A 282 -1.60 -20.26 13.75
CA VAL A 282 -1.20 -20.84 15.05
C VAL A 282 -2.11 -22.00 15.46
N LYS A 283 -3.14 -22.30 14.66
CA LYS A 283 -4.21 -23.24 15.02
C LYS A 283 -4.03 -24.60 14.34
N GLY A 284 -3.42 -24.64 13.16
CA GLY A 284 -3.23 -25.86 12.38
C GLY A 284 -2.13 -26.77 12.92
N GLY A 285 -1.08 -26.20 13.52
CA GLY A 285 0.07 -26.95 14.05
C GLY A 285 0.98 -27.56 12.98
N ASP A 286 0.61 -27.45 11.71
CA ASP A 286 1.40 -27.91 10.57
C ASP A 286 2.67 -27.07 10.41
N TRP A 287 3.78 -27.76 10.13
CA TRP A 287 5.04 -27.12 9.78
C TRP A 287 4.94 -26.45 8.42
N LYS A 288 5.36 -25.19 8.36
CA LYS A 288 5.28 -24.36 7.16
C LYS A 288 6.52 -23.53 6.96
N GLY A 289 6.91 -23.32 5.73
CA GLY A 289 8.17 -22.68 5.38
C GLY A 289 8.21 -22.18 3.95
N GLY A 290 9.30 -21.52 3.59
CA GLY A 290 9.56 -21.04 2.24
C GLY A 290 8.87 -19.73 1.87
N LEU A 291 8.69 -18.81 2.83
CA LEU A 291 8.08 -17.49 2.65
C LEU A 291 9.10 -16.38 2.92
N ILE A 292 9.33 -15.48 1.99
CA ILE A 292 10.14 -14.28 2.20
C ILE A 292 9.22 -13.09 2.45
N VAL A 293 9.35 -12.44 3.60
CA VAL A 293 8.57 -11.28 3.99
C VAL A 293 9.42 -10.03 3.82
N GLU A 294 8.93 -9.09 3.01
CA GLU A 294 9.53 -7.76 2.90
C GLU A 294 9.04 -6.85 4.02
N GLY A 295 7.73 -6.89 4.31
CA GLY A 295 7.13 -5.99 5.27
C GLY A 295 5.61 -5.87 5.18
N ILE A 296 5.06 -4.88 5.90
CA ILE A 296 3.64 -4.52 5.85
C ILE A 296 3.51 -3.09 5.33
N GLU A 297 2.83 -2.91 4.20
CA GLU A 297 2.56 -1.61 3.57
C GLU A 297 1.18 -1.08 3.97
N ILE A 298 1.13 0.16 4.44
CA ILE A 298 -0.06 0.91 4.85
C ILE A 298 -0.26 2.06 3.86
N ARG A 299 -1.32 1.98 3.06
CA ARG A 299 -1.61 2.97 2.01
C ARG A 299 -3.06 3.45 2.06
N PRO A 300 -3.33 4.71 1.67
CA PRO A 300 -4.69 5.19 1.50
C PRO A 300 -5.45 4.29 0.53
N LYS A 301 -6.67 3.93 0.88
CA LYS A 301 -7.57 3.22 -0.02
C LYS A 301 -8.18 4.25 -0.98
N GLU A 302 -8.21 3.94 -2.27
CA GLU A 302 -8.87 4.81 -3.23
C GLU A 302 -10.38 4.82 -2.97
N ASP A 303 -10.98 6.01 -2.92
CA ASP A 303 -12.43 6.16 -2.94
C ASP A 303 -12.92 5.67 -4.30
N THR A 304 -13.55 4.49 -4.32
CA THR A 304 -14.24 3.92 -5.48
C THR A 304 -15.53 4.67 -5.79
#